data_AF-A0A0F9GH18-F1
#
_entry.id   AF-A0A0F9GH18-F1
#
_cell.length_a   1.000
_cell.length_b   1.000
_cell.length_c   1.000
_cell.angle_alpha   90.00
_cell.angle_beta   90.00
_cell.angle_gamma   90.00
#
_symmetry.space_group_name_H-M   'P 1'
#
loop_
_entity.id
_entity.type
_entity.pdbx_description
1 polymer ?
#
loop_
_entity_poly.entity_id
_entity_poly.type
_entity_poly.pdbx_seq_one_letter_code
_entity_poly.pdbx_strand_id
1 'polypeptide(L)'
;MTEKRNITKEDIFLKARLLSEGVRVKVKKQSKTGDKVRPIVLDGCDLVVMPLPNPYSRLEVAIDGDAVTISDMGKILSLGKLEVRRLWRNELTGEGKSVEQIFAGSASSATIINLIVNFRCYNYDSGQGCKYCALFAVPMSKTPPANIIPKITNLQVEMAVIAAQNGWRGTLVISGGAFPPSKRGQLIDGIERVMNQLNESLDDEILSQL
;
A
#
# COMPACT_ATOMS: atom_id res chain seq x y z
N MET A 1 4.32 -18.90 -20.20
CA MET A 1 3.38 -18.46 -19.14
C MET A 1 3.12 -19.65 -18.26
N THR A 2 3.21 -19.51 -16.94
CA THR A 2 2.80 -20.57 -16.00
C THR A 2 1.29 -20.67 -16.05
N GLU A 3 0.72 -21.88 -16.16
CA GLU A 3 -0.73 -22.04 -16.10
C GLU A 3 -1.28 -21.53 -14.77
N LYS A 4 -2.40 -20.82 -14.83
CA LYS A 4 -3.09 -20.33 -13.64
C LYS A 4 -3.73 -21.52 -12.93
N ARG A 5 -3.28 -21.78 -11.71
CA ARG A 5 -3.84 -22.78 -10.80
C ARG A 5 -4.63 -22.10 -9.68
N ASN A 6 -5.46 -22.90 -9.01
CA ASN A 6 -6.15 -22.46 -7.81
C ASN A 6 -5.15 -22.16 -6.69
N ILE A 7 -5.49 -21.16 -5.88
CA ILE A 7 -4.78 -20.84 -4.63
C ILE A 7 -4.98 -22.01 -3.67
N THR A 8 -3.90 -22.57 -3.14
CA THR A 8 -3.95 -23.66 -2.17
C THR A 8 -3.75 -23.16 -0.74
N LYS A 9 -3.94 -24.06 0.23
CA LYS A 9 -3.69 -23.77 1.64
C LYS A 9 -2.22 -23.39 1.87
N GLU A 10 -1.30 -24.00 1.14
CA GLU A 10 0.14 -23.78 1.23
C GLU A 10 0.50 -22.35 0.78
N ASP A 11 -0.15 -21.81 -0.26
CA ASP A 11 0.06 -20.43 -0.69
C ASP A 11 -0.38 -19.43 0.39
N ILE A 12 -1.56 -19.67 0.98
CA ILE A 12 -2.12 -18.84 2.06
C ILE A 12 -1.19 -18.90 3.27
N PHE A 13 -0.71 -20.10 3.64
CA PHE A 13 0.21 -20.28 4.75
C PHE A 13 1.55 -19.59 4.48
N LEU A 14 2.10 -19.71 3.27
CA LEU A 14 3.32 -19.01 2.89
C LEU A 14 3.13 -17.49 2.99
N LYS A 15 2.03 -16.94 2.45
CA LYS A 15 1.72 -15.51 2.57
C LYS A 15 1.60 -15.08 4.03
N ALA A 16 0.92 -15.85 4.87
CA ALA A 16 0.80 -15.56 6.30
C ALA A 16 2.18 -15.48 6.97
N ARG A 17 3.05 -16.46 6.71
CA ARG A 17 4.42 -16.47 7.24
C ARG A 17 5.26 -15.29 6.76
N LEU A 18 5.19 -14.96 5.47
CA LEU A 18 5.90 -13.80 4.89
C LEU A 18 5.48 -12.49 5.57
N LEU A 19 4.21 -12.36 5.96
CA LEU A 19 3.68 -11.18 6.66
C LEU A 19 3.94 -11.19 8.17
N SER A 20 3.95 -12.37 8.83
CA SER A 20 4.11 -12.46 10.29
C SER A 20 5.56 -12.59 10.74
N GLU A 21 6.36 -13.40 10.05
CA GLU A 21 7.77 -13.63 10.36
C GLU A 21 8.67 -12.59 9.69
N GLY A 22 8.20 -11.95 8.60
CA GLY A 22 9.05 -11.17 7.71
C GLY A 22 10.07 -12.05 6.97
N VAL A 23 10.97 -11.41 6.22
CA VAL A 23 11.92 -12.09 5.33
C VAL A 23 13.28 -11.43 5.30
N ARG A 24 14.33 -12.23 5.13
CA ARG A 24 15.65 -11.72 4.72
C ARG A 24 15.60 -11.45 3.23
N VAL A 25 15.74 -10.18 2.84
CA VAL A 25 15.75 -9.79 1.43
C VAL A 25 17.18 -9.77 0.91
N LYS A 26 17.46 -10.52 -0.16
CA LYS A 26 18.72 -10.49 -0.90
C LYS A 26 18.47 -10.04 -2.32
N VAL A 27 19.04 -8.90 -2.71
CA VAL A 27 18.96 -8.38 -4.08
C VAL A 27 20.23 -8.79 -4.82
N LYS A 28 20.13 -9.80 -5.70
CA LYS A 28 21.24 -10.21 -6.58
C LYS A 28 21.39 -9.26 -7.75
N LYS A 29 20.26 -8.88 -8.35
CA LYS A 29 20.18 -7.93 -9.46
C LYS A 29 18.96 -7.05 -9.28
N GLN A 30 19.14 -5.74 -9.46
CA GLN A 30 18.02 -4.81 -9.38
C GLN A 30 17.10 -4.96 -10.58
N SER A 31 15.80 -4.81 -10.34
CA SER A 31 14.83 -4.65 -11.43
C SER A 31 15.18 -3.42 -12.26
N LYS A 32 14.93 -3.51 -13.58
CA LYS A 32 15.01 -2.35 -14.46
C LYS A 32 13.87 -1.36 -14.24
N THR A 33 12.82 -1.77 -13.53
CA THR A 33 11.59 -0.97 -13.35
C THR A 33 11.27 -0.81 -11.87
N GLY A 34 11.54 0.36 -11.30
CA GLY A 34 11.10 0.69 -9.94
C GLY A 34 11.97 0.19 -8.80
N ASP A 35 11.43 0.30 -7.57
CA ASP A 35 12.17 0.06 -6.33
C ASP A 35 12.62 -1.39 -6.12
N LYS A 36 13.65 -1.51 -5.27
CA LYS A 36 14.32 -2.77 -4.92
C LYS A 36 13.41 -3.77 -4.21
N VAL A 37 12.41 -3.28 -3.49
CA VAL A 37 11.48 -4.10 -2.71
C VAL A 37 10.06 -3.64 -3.03
N ARG A 38 9.29 -4.51 -3.68
CA ARG A 38 7.91 -4.30 -4.11
C ARG A 38 7.11 -5.57 -3.83
N PRO A 39 5.77 -5.51 -3.87
CA PRO A 39 4.96 -6.71 -3.75
C PRO A 39 5.38 -7.79 -4.75
N ILE A 40 5.26 -9.04 -4.34
CA ILE A 40 5.61 -10.22 -5.13
C ILE A 40 4.31 -10.91 -5.53
N VAL A 41 4.15 -11.18 -6.81
CA VAL A 41 3.09 -12.03 -7.37
C VAL A 41 3.64 -13.45 -7.45
N LEU A 42 3.01 -14.41 -6.77
CA LEU A 42 3.46 -15.80 -6.80
C LEU A 42 3.21 -16.43 -8.18
N ASP A 43 4.09 -17.35 -8.60
CA ASP A 43 3.89 -18.04 -9.88
C ASP A 43 2.73 -19.03 -9.78
N GLY A 44 1.89 -19.06 -10.82
CA GLY A 44 0.75 -19.98 -10.93
C GLY A 44 -0.46 -19.59 -10.09
N CYS A 45 -0.36 -18.67 -9.14
CA CYS A 45 -1.53 -18.12 -8.45
C CYS A 45 -1.36 -16.61 -8.29
N ASP A 46 -2.37 -15.80 -8.62
CA ASP A 46 -2.28 -14.33 -8.59
C ASP A 46 -2.21 -13.76 -7.16
N LEU A 47 -1.69 -14.53 -6.21
CA LEU A 47 -1.53 -14.13 -4.82
C LEU A 47 -0.38 -13.13 -4.71
N VAL A 48 -0.72 -11.92 -4.29
CA VAL A 48 0.24 -10.84 -4.07
C VAL A 48 0.63 -10.76 -2.59
N VAL A 49 1.91 -10.61 -2.31
CA VAL A 49 2.46 -10.47 -0.95
C VAL A 49 3.56 -9.42 -0.89
N MET A 50 3.47 -8.49 0.07
CA MET A 50 4.53 -7.53 0.34
C MET A 50 5.60 -8.20 1.22
N PRO A 51 6.86 -8.30 0.76
CA PRO A 51 7.93 -8.81 1.61
C PRO A 51 8.26 -7.78 2.70
N LEU A 52 8.04 -8.13 3.97
CA LEU A 52 8.41 -7.30 5.11
C LEU A 52 9.84 -7.64 5.55
N PRO A 53 10.82 -6.72 5.46
CA PRO A 53 12.20 -7.02 5.81
C PRO A 53 12.35 -7.41 7.29
N ASN A 54 12.95 -8.58 7.54
CA ASN A 54 13.39 -9.03 8.85
C ASN A 54 14.74 -9.76 8.72
N PRO A 55 15.86 -9.17 9.19
CA PRO A 55 17.19 -9.77 9.05
C PRO A 55 17.36 -11.09 9.83
N TYR A 56 16.48 -11.38 10.79
CA TYR A 56 16.52 -12.60 11.60
C TYR A 56 15.57 -13.70 11.12
N SER A 57 14.79 -13.44 10.06
CA SER A 57 13.85 -14.44 9.54
C SER A 57 14.60 -15.63 8.91
N ARG A 58 14.04 -16.83 9.09
CA ARG A 58 14.49 -18.03 8.38
C ARG A 58 14.09 -17.99 6.90
N LEU A 59 13.02 -17.27 6.59
CA LEU A 59 12.57 -17.03 5.23
C LEU A 59 13.52 -16.08 4.52
N GLU A 60 13.83 -16.42 3.27
CA GLU A 60 14.66 -15.62 2.39
C GLU A 60 13.90 -15.36 1.08
N VAL A 61 13.96 -14.10 0.66
CA VAL A 61 13.49 -13.64 -0.65
C VAL A 61 14.71 -13.20 -1.44
N ALA A 62 15.03 -13.95 -2.49
CA ALA A 62 16.09 -13.60 -3.44
C ALA A 62 15.48 -12.94 -4.68
N ILE A 63 15.90 -11.71 -4.97
CA ILE A 63 15.44 -10.91 -6.11
C ILE A 63 16.54 -10.87 -7.17
N ASP A 64 16.22 -11.32 -8.38
CA ASP A 64 17.10 -11.30 -9.55
C ASP A 64 16.38 -10.64 -10.74
N GLY A 65 16.55 -9.33 -10.87
CA GLY A 65 15.75 -8.52 -11.79
C GLY A 65 14.31 -8.44 -11.29
N ASP A 66 13.37 -8.96 -12.08
CA ASP A 66 11.97 -9.10 -11.67
C ASP A 66 11.63 -10.49 -11.16
N ALA A 67 12.54 -11.47 -11.31
CA ALA A 67 12.30 -12.83 -10.81
C ALA A 67 12.55 -12.90 -9.30
N VAL A 68 11.71 -13.66 -8.60
CA VAL A 68 11.76 -13.80 -7.15
C VAL A 68 11.75 -15.27 -6.76
N THR A 69 12.69 -15.67 -5.90
CA THR A 69 12.70 -16.98 -5.24
C THR A 69 12.44 -16.81 -3.76
N ILE A 70 11.46 -17.54 -3.23
CA ILE A 70 11.14 -17.60 -1.80
C ILE A 70 11.61 -18.95 -1.26
N SER A 71 12.41 -18.92 -0.20
CA SER A 71 12.97 -20.13 0.41
C SER A 71 12.96 -20.09 1.93
N ASP A 72 12.95 -21.25 2.57
CA ASP A 72 13.14 -21.43 4.01
C ASP A 72 14.36 -22.32 4.22
N MET A 73 15.41 -21.77 4.84
CA MET A 73 16.67 -22.48 5.06
C MET A 73 17.24 -23.16 3.80
N GLY A 74 17.14 -22.48 2.65
CA GLY A 74 17.65 -22.98 1.36
C GLY A 74 16.70 -23.89 0.58
N LYS A 75 15.59 -24.35 1.18
CA LYS A 75 14.53 -25.06 0.46
C LYS A 75 13.61 -24.06 -0.24
N ILE A 76 13.50 -24.15 -1.56
CA ILE A 76 12.57 -23.32 -2.33
C ILE A 76 11.13 -23.68 -1.94
N LEU A 77 10.37 -22.67 -1.52
CA LEU A 77 8.95 -22.80 -1.19
C LEU A 77 8.07 -22.33 -2.34
N SER A 78 8.43 -21.23 -2.99
CA SER A 78 7.70 -20.69 -4.14
C SER A 78 8.60 -19.85 -5.02
N LEU A 79 8.18 -19.69 -6.27
CA LEU A 79 8.68 -18.70 -7.20
C LEU A 79 7.64 -17.59 -7.37
N GLY A 80 8.07 -16.48 -7.94
CA GLY A 80 7.20 -15.37 -8.28
C GLY A 80 7.93 -14.28 -9.02
N LYS A 81 7.26 -13.16 -9.19
CA LYS A 81 7.81 -11.97 -9.82
C LYS A 81 7.49 -10.73 -9.01
N LEU A 82 8.36 -9.73 -9.07
CA LEU A 82 8.01 -8.40 -8.59
C LEU A 82 6.80 -7.91 -9.38
N GLU A 83 5.82 -7.37 -8.66
CA GLU A 83 4.64 -6.76 -9.23
C GLU A 83 5.05 -5.66 -10.20
N VAL A 84 4.38 -5.60 -11.36
CA VAL A 84 4.68 -4.60 -12.40
C VAL A 84 4.45 -3.20 -11.84
N ARG A 85 5.49 -2.36 -11.87
CA ARG A 85 5.35 -0.95 -11.48
C ARG A 85 4.52 -0.23 -12.54
N ARG A 86 3.43 0.41 -12.11
CA ARG A 86 2.57 1.20 -12.97
C ARG A 86 3.26 2.49 -13.39
N LEU A 87 3.18 2.84 -14.68
CA LEU A 87 3.88 4.01 -15.24
C LEU A 87 3.41 5.34 -14.68
N TRP A 88 2.13 5.45 -14.29
CA TRP A 88 1.57 6.65 -13.67
C TRP A 88 2.30 7.06 -12.39
N ARG A 89 3.04 6.14 -11.74
CA ARG A 89 3.88 6.46 -10.57
C ARG A 89 5.11 7.31 -10.91
N ASN A 90 5.48 7.43 -12.20
CA ASN A 90 6.56 8.32 -12.64
C ASN A 90 6.11 9.77 -12.80
N GLU A 91 4.81 10.02 -12.78
CA GLU A 91 4.27 11.36 -12.95
C GLU A 91 4.63 12.27 -11.77
N LEU A 92 4.47 13.56 -12.02
CA LEU A 92 4.55 14.60 -11.00
C LEU A 92 3.16 15.15 -10.74
N THR A 93 2.90 15.51 -9.50
CA THR A 93 1.80 16.42 -9.15
C THR A 93 2.00 17.79 -9.80
N GLY A 94 0.95 18.60 -9.88
CA GLY A 94 0.99 20.00 -10.32
C GLY A 94 1.93 20.87 -9.49
N GLU A 95 2.21 20.48 -8.23
CA GLU A 95 3.23 21.11 -7.38
C GLU A 95 4.67 20.55 -7.62
N GLY A 96 4.87 19.69 -8.61
CA GLY A 96 6.16 19.09 -8.96
C GLY A 96 6.64 17.99 -8.01
N LYS A 97 5.79 17.50 -7.08
CA LYS A 97 6.12 16.40 -6.18
C LYS A 97 5.94 15.05 -6.87
N SER A 98 6.79 14.10 -6.51
CA SER A 98 6.76 12.74 -7.05
C SER A 98 5.55 11.96 -6.57
N VAL A 99 4.77 11.45 -7.53
CA VAL A 99 3.63 10.54 -7.28
C VAL A 99 4.09 9.26 -6.58
N GLU A 100 5.26 8.73 -6.94
CA GLU A 100 5.88 7.58 -6.28
C GLU A 100 6.08 7.78 -4.77
N GLN A 101 6.58 8.95 -4.36
CA GLN A 101 6.81 9.26 -2.95
C GLN A 101 5.50 9.32 -2.16
N ILE A 102 4.45 9.90 -2.76
CA ILE A 102 3.11 9.96 -2.16
C ILE A 102 2.52 8.54 -2.03
N PHE A 103 2.64 7.73 -3.09
CA PHE A 103 2.18 6.35 -3.11
C PHE A 103 2.84 5.52 -2.01
N ALA A 104 4.17 5.57 -1.91
CA ALA A 104 4.93 4.86 -0.89
C ALA A 104 4.54 5.25 0.55
N GLY A 105 4.16 6.50 0.79
CA GLY A 105 3.74 7.02 2.09
C GLY A 105 2.25 6.82 2.43
N SER A 106 1.43 6.33 1.49
CA SER A 106 -0.04 6.29 1.63
C SER A 106 -0.59 4.95 2.11
N ALA A 107 0.24 3.93 2.32
CA ALA A 107 -0.19 2.54 2.52
C ALA A 107 -1.08 1.99 1.37
N SER A 108 -0.90 2.55 0.17
CA SER A 108 -1.52 2.05 -1.06
C SER A 108 -0.83 0.78 -1.57
N SER A 109 -1.53 0.05 -2.44
CA SER A 109 -1.04 -1.10 -3.20
C SER A 109 -1.36 -0.91 -4.68
N ALA A 110 -0.94 -1.83 -5.56
CA ALA A 110 -1.24 -1.66 -6.99
C ALA A 110 -2.73 -1.74 -7.32
N THR A 111 -3.55 -2.36 -6.46
CA THR A 111 -5.00 -2.48 -6.65
C THR A 111 -5.80 -1.57 -5.74
N ILE A 112 -5.18 -0.96 -4.72
CA ILE A 112 -5.86 -0.08 -3.76
C ILE A 112 -5.10 1.23 -3.64
N ILE A 113 -5.75 2.35 -3.94
CA ILE A 113 -5.24 3.67 -3.54
C ILE A 113 -5.95 4.10 -2.27
N ASN A 114 -5.17 4.33 -1.22
CA ASN A 114 -5.64 4.70 0.09
C ASN A 114 -5.54 6.22 0.30
N LEU A 115 -6.70 6.85 0.53
CA LEU A 115 -6.87 8.28 0.77
C LEU A 115 -7.08 8.50 2.26
N ILE A 116 -6.06 9.05 2.93
CA ILE A 116 -6.04 9.18 4.37
C ILE A 116 -6.63 10.53 4.77
N VAL A 117 -7.79 10.51 5.39
CA VAL A 117 -8.47 11.73 5.88
C VAL A 117 -8.11 12.08 7.32
N ASN A 118 -7.43 11.18 8.04
CA ASN A 118 -6.97 11.39 9.43
C ASN A 118 -5.96 10.31 9.89
N PHE A 119 -4.86 10.71 10.55
CA PHE A 119 -3.91 9.78 11.19
C PHE A 119 -4.18 9.49 12.68
N ARG A 120 -5.18 10.15 13.28
CA ARG A 120 -5.43 10.14 14.74
C ARG A 120 -6.45 9.09 15.14
N CYS A 121 -6.12 8.26 16.12
CA CYS A 121 -7.04 7.29 16.71
C CYS A 121 -7.31 7.64 18.18
N TYR A 122 -8.57 7.90 18.53
CA TYR A 122 -9.04 8.23 19.86
C TYR A 122 -8.72 7.14 20.88
N ASN A 123 -8.77 5.86 20.45
CA ASN A 123 -8.36 4.75 21.29
C ASN A 123 -6.89 4.88 21.68
N TYR A 124 -6.02 5.34 20.77
CA TYR A 124 -4.64 5.65 21.10
C TYR A 124 -4.54 6.83 22.08
N ASP A 125 -5.25 7.94 21.81
CA ASP A 125 -5.23 9.13 22.68
C ASP A 125 -5.72 8.86 24.11
N SER A 126 -6.67 7.93 24.26
CA SER A 126 -7.26 7.56 25.55
C SER A 126 -6.49 6.46 26.28
N GLY A 127 -5.34 6.02 25.75
CA GLY A 127 -4.56 4.92 26.32
C GLY A 127 -5.19 3.54 26.12
N GLN A 128 -6.30 3.46 25.37
CA GLN A 128 -7.00 2.22 25.01
C GLN A 128 -6.58 1.72 23.62
N GLY A 129 -5.33 1.96 23.24
CA GLY A 129 -4.83 1.68 21.90
C GLY A 129 -5.06 0.22 21.50
N CYS A 130 -5.50 0.00 20.26
CA CYS A 130 -5.75 -1.34 19.77
C CYS A 130 -4.42 -2.11 19.69
N LYS A 131 -4.30 -3.21 20.45
CA LYS A 131 -3.09 -4.05 20.55
C LYS A 131 -2.54 -4.51 19.19
N TYR A 132 -3.41 -4.64 18.18
CA TYR A 132 -3.07 -5.09 16.83
C TYR A 132 -3.00 -3.97 15.78
N CYS A 133 -3.18 -2.71 16.17
CA CYS A 133 -3.12 -1.60 15.23
C CYS A 133 -1.67 -1.23 14.94
N ALA A 134 -1.34 -1.06 13.65
CA ALA A 134 -0.01 -0.63 13.22
C ALA A 134 0.39 0.74 13.80
N LEU A 135 -0.56 1.63 14.09
CA LEU A 135 -0.31 2.90 14.79
C LEU A 135 0.20 2.71 16.23
N PHE A 136 -0.04 1.55 16.84
CA PHE A 136 0.51 1.19 18.15
C PHE A 136 1.90 0.56 18.04
N ALA A 137 2.19 -0.17 16.95
CA ALA A 137 3.50 -0.75 16.66
C ALA A 137 4.52 0.32 16.20
N VAL A 138 4.04 1.40 15.57
CA VAL A 138 4.82 2.60 15.23
C VAL A 138 4.16 3.80 15.89
N PRO A 139 4.30 3.97 17.22
CA PRO A 139 3.69 5.08 17.91
C PRO A 139 4.25 6.38 17.35
N MET A 140 3.40 7.20 16.74
CA MET A 140 3.79 8.57 16.42
C MET A 140 4.01 9.29 17.75
N SER A 141 5.26 9.57 18.06
CA SER A 141 5.67 10.22 19.32
C SER A 141 5.13 11.64 19.45
N LYS A 142 4.64 12.23 18.34
CA LYS A 142 4.00 13.55 18.29
C LYS A 142 2.82 13.55 17.34
N THR A 143 1.74 14.20 17.75
CA THR A 143 0.61 14.51 16.88
C THR A 143 1.07 15.39 15.72
N PRO A 144 0.83 15.02 14.44
CA PRO A 144 1.10 15.89 13.33
C PRO A 144 0.25 17.16 13.45
N PRO A 145 0.79 18.35 13.12
CA PRO A 145 0.01 19.58 13.06
C PRO A 145 -1.30 19.39 12.26
N ALA A 146 -2.39 20.00 12.75
CA ALA A 146 -3.73 19.82 12.17
C ALA A 146 -3.82 20.20 10.67
N ASN A 147 -2.95 21.11 10.23
CA ASN A 147 -2.87 21.56 8.83
C ASN A 147 -2.11 20.60 7.91
N ILE A 148 -1.44 19.57 8.43
CA ILE A 148 -0.71 18.59 7.60
C ILE A 148 -1.67 17.59 6.98
N ILE A 149 -2.70 17.15 7.70
CA ILE A 149 -3.65 16.15 7.20
C ILE A 149 -4.28 16.60 5.87
N PRO A 150 -4.90 17.79 5.78
CA PRO A 150 -5.52 18.21 4.52
C PRO A 150 -4.51 18.29 3.36
N LYS A 151 -3.26 18.70 3.63
CA LYS A 151 -2.21 18.76 2.61
C LYS A 151 -1.84 17.38 2.09
N ILE A 152 -1.70 16.40 2.98
CA ILE A 152 -1.41 15.01 2.59
C ILE A 152 -2.60 14.42 1.83
N THR A 153 -3.82 14.62 2.33
CA THR A 153 -5.03 14.14 1.66
C THR A 153 -5.14 14.70 0.24
N ASN A 154 -4.93 16.01 0.05
CA ASN A 154 -4.97 16.62 -1.28
C ASN A 154 -3.94 16.00 -2.24
N LEU A 155 -2.70 15.79 -1.78
CA LEU A 155 -1.67 15.13 -2.60
C LEU A 155 -2.04 13.68 -2.95
N GLN A 156 -2.70 12.97 -2.03
CA GLN A 156 -3.16 11.60 -2.27
C GLN A 156 -4.35 11.56 -3.25
N VAL A 157 -5.26 12.53 -3.18
CA VAL A 157 -6.36 12.68 -4.14
C VAL A 157 -5.80 12.98 -5.53
N GLU A 158 -4.86 13.92 -5.64
CA GLU A 158 -4.21 14.24 -6.90
C GLU A 158 -3.46 13.03 -7.49
N MET A 159 -2.74 12.28 -6.66
CA MET A 159 -2.13 11.01 -7.04
C MET A 159 -3.18 10.01 -7.57
N ALA A 160 -4.35 9.92 -6.95
CA ALA A 160 -5.44 9.05 -7.39
C ALA A 160 -6.03 9.50 -8.74
N VAL A 161 -6.21 10.81 -8.94
CA VAL A 161 -6.66 11.40 -10.20
C VAL A 161 -5.68 11.08 -11.32
N ILE A 162 -4.38 11.32 -11.10
CA ILE A 162 -3.32 10.98 -12.06
C ILE A 162 -3.36 9.49 -12.41
N ALA A 163 -3.48 8.61 -11.40
CA ALA A 163 -3.56 7.18 -11.62
C ALA A 163 -4.77 6.81 -12.49
N ALA A 164 -5.95 7.33 -12.16
CA ALA A 164 -7.20 7.05 -12.85
C ALA A 164 -7.19 7.56 -14.30
N GLN A 165 -6.72 8.79 -14.54
CA GLN A 165 -6.58 9.36 -15.89
C GLN A 165 -5.59 8.56 -16.74
N ASN A 166 -4.58 7.93 -16.11
CA ASN A 166 -3.63 7.02 -16.77
C ASN A 166 -4.10 5.54 -16.81
N GLY A 167 -5.40 5.30 -16.71
CA GLY A 167 -6.02 3.99 -16.93
C GLY A 167 -5.96 3.02 -15.74
N TRP A 168 -5.61 3.49 -14.54
CA TRP A 168 -5.75 2.67 -13.33
C TRP A 168 -7.23 2.52 -12.96
N ARG A 169 -7.66 1.28 -12.67
CA ARG A 169 -9.05 0.90 -12.32
C ARG A 169 -9.04 -0.07 -11.14
N GLY A 170 -8.40 0.34 -10.06
CA GLY A 170 -8.42 -0.40 -8.80
C GLY A 170 -9.53 0.12 -7.89
N THR A 171 -9.36 -0.05 -6.59
CA THR A 171 -10.30 0.38 -5.57
C THR A 171 -9.76 1.60 -4.83
N LEU A 172 -10.58 2.64 -4.72
CA LEU A 172 -10.30 3.74 -3.80
C LEU A 172 -10.78 3.36 -2.40
N VAL A 173 -9.91 3.56 -1.40
CA VAL A 173 -10.26 3.39 0.00
C VAL A 173 -10.05 4.72 0.70
N ILE A 174 -11.09 5.24 1.32
CA ILE A 174 -10.98 6.39 2.22
C ILE A 174 -10.81 5.85 3.64
N SER A 175 -9.66 6.12 4.24
CA SER A 175 -9.33 5.62 5.57
C SER A 175 -8.94 6.73 6.54
N GLY A 176 -9.03 6.42 7.82
CA GLY A 176 -8.50 7.28 8.87
C GLY A 176 -8.56 6.61 10.23
N GLY A 177 -8.01 7.27 11.24
CA GLY A 177 -8.16 6.82 12.62
C GLY A 177 -9.53 7.17 13.21
N ALA A 178 -9.90 6.48 14.29
CA ALA A 178 -11.16 6.70 14.99
C ALA A 178 -11.16 8.07 15.69
N PHE A 179 -12.06 8.99 15.32
CA PHE A 179 -12.23 10.24 16.07
C PHE A 179 -12.98 10.02 17.40
N PRO A 180 -12.74 10.85 18.43
CA PRO A 180 -13.64 10.92 19.58
C PRO A 180 -15.05 11.28 19.11
N PRO A 181 -16.12 10.88 19.85
CA PRO A 181 -17.49 11.20 19.48
C PRO A 181 -17.73 12.68 19.12
N SER A 182 -17.11 13.60 19.86
CA SER A 182 -17.23 15.05 19.66
C SER A 182 -16.60 15.59 18.38
N LYS A 183 -15.78 14.79 17.67
CA LYS A 183 -15.10 15.20 16.43
C LYS A 183 -15.48 14.36 15.22
N ARG A 184 -16.51 13.50 15.32
CA ARG A 184 -16.94 12.66 14.20
C ARG A 184 -17.39 13.45 12.97
N GLY A 185 -17.90 14.68 13.15
CA GLY A 185 -18.21 15.59 12.03
C GLY A 185 -17.00 15.85 11.14
N GLN A 186 -15.79 15.92 11.70
CA GLN A 186 -14.56 16.14 10.93
C GLN A 186 -14.22 14.99 9.99
N LEU A 187 -14.70 13.77 10.28
CA LEU A 187 -14.56 12.63 9.37
C LEU A 187 -15.46 12.82 8.14
N ILE A 188 -16.69 13.28 8.35
CA ILE A 188 -17.64 13.57 7.27
C ILE A 188 -17.07 14.67 6.38
N ASP A 189 -16.61 15.79 6.97
CA ASP A 189 -15.98 16.88 6.22
C ASP A 189 -14.77 16.41 5.39
N GLY A 190 -13.99 15.47 5.94
CA GLY A 190 -12.84 14.87 5.25
C GLY A 190 -13.26 13.99 4.07
N ILE A 191 -14.27 13.14 4.25
CA ILE A 191 -14.82 12.29 3.19
C ILE A 191 -15.43 13.15 2.08
N GLU A 192 -16.28 14.13 2.43
CA GLU A 192 -16.90 15.04 1.47
C GLU A 192 -15.86 15.81 0.67
N ARG A 193 -14.80 16.31 1.31
CA ARG A 193 -13.70 16.97 0.60
C ARG A 193 -13.05 16.06 -0.44
N VAL A 194 -12.75 14.82 -0.07
CA VAL A 194 -12.15 13.84 -0.99
C VAL A 194 -13.09 13.56 -2.16
N MET A 195 -14.36 13.28 -1.88
CA MET A 195 -15.35 12.96 -2.91
C MET A 195 -15.60 14.14 -3.85
N ASN A 196 -15.69 15.37 -3.33
CA ASN A 196 -15.86 16.56 -4.15
C ASN A 196 -14.67 16.77 -5.09
N GLN A 197 -13.44 16.65 -4.59
CA GLN A 197 -12.25 16.79 -5.43
C GLN A 197 -12.18 15.72 -6.52
N LEU A 198 -12.55 14.47 -6.21
CA LEU A 198 -12.60 13.39 -7.20
C LEU A 198 -13.66 13.69 -8.28
N ASN A 199 -14.88 14.08 -7.87
CA ASN A 199 -15.97 14.44 -8.78
C ASN A 199 -15.64 15.65 -9.67
N GLU A 200 -14.89 16.63 -9.14
CA GLU A 200 -14.47 17.80 -9.91
C GLU A 200 -13.34 17.50 -10.91
N SER A 201 -12.55 16.45 -10.64
CA SER A 201 -11.31 16.17 -11.39
C SER A 201 -11.42 14.99 -12.36
N LEU A 202 -12.41 14.11 -12.17
CA LEU A 202 -12.67 12.93 -12.98
C LEU A 202 -14.04 13.05 -13.64
N ASP A 203 -14.17 12.57 -14.87
CA ASP A 203 -15.47 12.43 -15.49
C ASP A 203 -16.28 11.28 -14.87
N ASP A 204 -17.60 11.32 -15.10
CA ASP A 204 -18.55 10.33 -14.55
C ASP A 204 -18.21 8.90 -15.01
N GLU A 205 -17.65 8.75 -16.21
CA GLU A 205 -17.29 7.43 -16.75
C GLU A 205 -16.15 6.81 -15.93
N ILE A 206 -15.05 7.54 -15.73
CA ILE A 206 -13.91 7.07 -14.93
C ILE A 206 -14.36 6.79 -13.50
N LEU A 207 -15.14 7.71 -12.90
CA LEU A 207 -15.59 7.58 -11.52
C LEU A 207 -16.46 6.33 -11.33
N SER A 208 -17.33 6.00 -12.29
CA SER A 208 -18.18 4.80 -12.23
C SER A 208 -17.41 3.46 -12.26
N GLN A 209 -16.13 3.50 -12.60
CA GLN A 209 -15.25 2.33 -12.73
C GLN A 209 -14.29 2.15 -11.53
N LEU A 210 -14.37 3.02 -10.51
CA LEU A 210 -13.51 3.04 -9.32
C LEU A 210 -14.28 2.64 -8.04
#